data_AF-A0A1V5RDB8-F1
#
_entry.id   AF-A0A1V5RDB8-F1
#
_cell.length_a   1.000
_cell.length_b   1.000
_cell.length_c   1.000
_cell.angle_alpha   90.00
_cell.angle_beta   90.00
_cell.angle_gamma   90.00
#
_symmetry.space_group_name_H-M   'P 1'
#
loop_
_entity.id
_entity.type
_entity.pdbx_description
1 polymer ?
#
loop_
_entity_poly.entity_id
_entity_poly.type
_entity_poly.pdbx_seq_one_letter_code
_entity_poly.pdbx_strand_id
1 'polypeptide(L)'
;MPYNKGGKLTMEESLRKIYIDFDVLYQGILSVCADCGDHDCEGYVWLLPEEASALYDLNISIVEINNNTSFINSFEEVNGRLLIERPKPPCKLRHRGLCSIYTSRPLVCRMYPIGFATIQNEVSVVLHKDCQFARGLKGREKELFLLKVLRTFEYTSPKLLMNIMDTYGKVDAISAFPDGSNIFEVIAPLRALINPNERR
;
A
#
# COMPACT_ATOMS: atom_id res chain seq x y z
N MET A 1 -14.08 13.83 -21.11
CA MET A 1 -13.52 12.65 -21.82
C MET A 1 -14.54 11.52 -21.70
N PRO A 2 -15.01 10.92 -22.80
CA PRO A 2 -16.01 9.86 -22.71
C PRO A 2 -15.31 8.55 -22.32
N TYR A 3 -15.63 8.03 -21.14
CA TYR A 3 -15.26 6.67 -20.77
C TYR A 3 -16.03 5.68 -21.65
N ASN A 4 -15.29 4.88 -22.41
CA ASN A 4 -15.82 3.79 -23.23
C ASN A 4 -16.61 2.81 -22.35
N LYS A 5 -17.92 2.71 -22.59
CA LYS A 5 -18.77 1.64 -22.05
C LYS A 5 -18.50 0.36 -22.85
N GLY A 6 -17.76 -0.59 -22.28
CA GLY A 6 -17.70 -1.98 -22.78
C GLY A 6 -16.32 -2.66 -22.82
N GLY A 7 -15.22 -1.94 -22.64
CA GLY A 7 -13.88 -2.55 -22.56
C GLY A 7 -13.54 -3.00 -21.14
N LYS A 8 -13.05 -4.24 -20.95
CA LYS A 8 -12.37 -4.61 -19.70
C LYS A 8 -11.11 -3.74 -19.59
N LEU A 9 -10.97 -3.00 -18.49
CA LEU A 9 -9.77 -2.21 -18.22
C LEU A 9 -8.52 -3.11 -18.26
N THR A 10 -7.43 -2.60 -18.82
CA THR A 10 -6.12 -3.27 -18.69
C THR A 10 -5.65 -3.26 -17.23
N MET A 11 -4.57 -4.00 -16.93
CA MET A 11 -4.00 -3.97 -15.57
C MET A 11 -3.48 -2.58 -15.22
N GLU A 12 -2.77 -1.93 -16.15
CA GLU A 12 -2.29 -0.56 -16.00
C GLU A 12 -3.42 0.44 -15.79
N GLU A 13 -4.52 0.33 -16.55
CA GLU A 13 -5.69 1.20 -16.38
C GLU A 13 -6.39 0.96 -15.03
N SER A 14 -6.51 -0.30 -14.60
CA SER A 14 -7.05 -0.65 -13.28
C SER A 14 -6.18 -0.06 -12.17
N LEU A 15 -4.85 -0.15 -12.32
CA LEU A 15 -3.87 0.35 -11.36
C LEU A 15 -3.89 1.89 -11.27
N ARG A 16 -3.92 2.57 -12.42
CA ARG A 16 -4.08 4.03 -12.48
C ARG A 16 -5.39 4.48 -11.85
N LYS A 17 -6.48 3.73 -12.06
CA LYS A 17 -7.77 4.04 -11.45
C LYS A 17 -7.71 3.98 -9.92
N ILE A 18 -7.17 2.91 -9.34
CA ILE A 18 -7.08 2.80 -7.87
C ILE A 18 -6.14 3.87 -7.28
N TYR A 19 -5.11 4.31 -8.01
CA TYR A 19 -4.28 5.45 -7.59
C TYR A 19 -5.09 6.73 -7.46
N ILE A 20 -5.91 7.04 -8.45
CA ILE A 20 -6.78 8.22 -8.43
C ILE A 20 -7.76 8.11 -7.27
N ASP A 21 -8.35 6.93 -7.05
CA ASP A 21 -9.32 6.73 -5.97
C ASP A 21 -8.68 6.92 -4.58
N PHE A 22 -7.43 6.50 -4.37
CA PHE A 22 -6.68 6.78 -3.13
C PHE A 22 -6.27 8.25 -3.00
N ASP A 23 -5.84 8.90 -4.08
CA ASP A 23 -5.50 10.32 -4.07
C ASP A 23 -6.73 11.18 -3.71
N VAL A 24 -7.93 10.78 -4.16
CA VAL A 24 -9.20 11.40 -3.78
C VAL A 24 -9.60 11.06 -2.35
N LEU A 25 -9.43 9.81 -1.90
CA LEU A 25 -9.73 9.39 -0.54
C LEU A 25 -8.98 10.25 0.49
N TYR A 26 -7.72 10.60 0.19
CA TYR A 26 -6.85 11.37 1.06
C TYR A 26 -6.79 12.87 0.76
N GLN A 27 -7.74 13.37 -0.04
CA GLN A 27 -7.83 14.80 -0.28
C GLN A 27 -7.99 15.56 1.05
N GLY A 28 -7.04 16.44 1.35
CA GLY A 28 -7.00 17.22 2.60
C GLY A 28 -6.17 16.61 3.72
N ILE A 29 -5.59 15.41 3.58
CA ILE A 29 -4.73 14.80 4.61
C ILE A 29 -3.48 15.65 4.92
N LEU A 30 -3.05 16.48 3.95
CA LEU A 30 -1.85 17.33 4.07
C LEU A 30 -1.89 18.26 5.28
N SER A 31 -3.06 18.76 5.68
CA SER A 31 -3.17 19.61 6.88
C SER A 31 -2.86 18.84 8.16
N VAL A 32 -3.19 17.54 8.21
CA VAL A 32 -2.83 16.68 9.33
C VAL A 32 -1.36 16.31 9.28
N CYS A 33 -0.82 16.04 8.08
CA CYS A 33 0.58 15.65 7.92
C CYS A 33 1.57 16.81 8.14
N ALA A 34 1.17 18.07 7.97
CA ALA A 34 2.06 19.23 8.11
C ALA A 34 2.69 19.34 9.51
N ASP A 35 1.93 18.99 10.55
CA ASP A 35 2.35 19.04 11.95
C ASP A 35 2.54 17.63 12.56
N CYS A 36 2.54 16.59 11.72
CA CYS A 36 2.66 15.20 12.16
C CYS A 36 4.12 14.84 12.45
N GLY A 37 4.38 14.36 13.66
CA GLY A 37 5.68 13.82 14.07
C GLY A 37 5.78 12.29 13.96
N ASP A 38 4.72 11.61 13.50
CA ASP A 38 4.77 10.16 13.31
C ASP A 38 5.74 9.81 12.19
N HIS A 39 6.41 8.68 12.36
CA HIS A 39 7.25 8.10 11.34
C HIS A 39 6.41 7.63 10.15
N ASP A 40 6.54 8.31 9.01
CA ASP A 40 5.93 7.95 7.73
C ASP A 40 6.99 7.45 6.73
N CYS A 41 6.55 6.73 5.69
CA CYS A 41 7.47 6.15 4.69
C CYS A 41 8.59 5.28 5.28
N GLU A 42 8.26 4.49 6.30
CA GLU A 42 9.11 3.43 6.83
C GLU A 42 8.50 2.06 6.48
N GLY A 43 9.34 1.07 6.27
CA GLY A 43 8.87 -0.27 5.87
C GLY A 43 9.43 -0.74 4.54
N TYR A 44 9.09 -1.99 4.23
CA TYR A 44 9.36 -2.56 2.92
C TYR A 44 8.33 -2.04 1.92
N VAL A 45 8.77 -1.12 1.07
CA VAL A 45 7.95 -0.57 -0.02
C VAL A 45 7.94 -1.59 -1.16
N TRP A 46 7.04 -2.56 -1.05
CA TRP A 46 6.83 -3.60 -2.06
C TRP A 46 6.13 -3.04 -3.30
N LEU A 47 6.35 -3.70 -4.43
CA LEU A 47 5.90 -3.27 -5.75
C LEU A 47 5.12 -4.38 -6.45
N LEU A 48 4.04 -4.01 -7.12
CA LEU A 48 3.46 -4.85 -8.15
C LEU A 48 4.40 -4.94 -9.37
N PRO A 49 4.32 -6.00 -10.20
CA PRO A 49 5.19 -6.15 -11.37
C PRO A 49 5.20 -4.94 -12.31
N GLU A 50 4.02 -4.36 -12.56
CA GLU A 50 3.87 -3.18 -13.41
C GLU A 50 4.54 -1.94 -12.81
N GLU A 51 4.54 -1.81 -11.49
CA GLU A 51 5.20 -0.71 -10.79
C GLU A 51 6.72 -0.86 -10.78
N ALA A 52 7.21 -2.09 -10.60
CA ALA A 52 8.63 -2.39 -10.63
C ALA A 52 9.23 -2.01 -11.98
N SER A 53 8.58 -2.38 -13.10
CA SER A 53 9.02 -1.98 -14.44
C SER A 53 9.04 -0.46 -14.60
N ALA A 54 7.96 0.23 -14.23
CA ALA A 54 7.85 1.68 -14.40
C ALA A 54 8.88 2.45 -13.54
N LEU A 55 9.18 1.99 -12.32
CA LEU A 55 10.18 2.61 -11.46
C LEU A 55 11.61 2.31 -11.90
N TYR A 56 11.86 1.12 -12.47
CA TYR A 56 13.14 0.79 -13.07
C TYR A 56 13.50 1.75 -14.21
N ASP A 57 12.53 2.06 -15.08
CA ASP A 57 12.69 3.03 -16.18
C ASP A 57 13.01 4.46 -15.68
N LEU A 58 12.70 4.76 -14.42
CA LEU A 58 13.02 6.01 -13.75
C LEU A 58 14.37 5.98 -12.99
N ASN A 59 15.19 4.94 -13.20
CA ASN A 59 16.45 4.69 -12.48
C ASN A 59 16.29 4.59 -10.96
N ILE A 60 15.14 4.15 -10.48
CA ILE A 60 14.94 3.87 -9.06
C ILE A 60 15.56 2.52 -8.73
N SER A 61 16.38 2.50 -7.67
CA SER A 61 17.00 1.25 -7.19
C SER A 61 15.91 0.32 -6.64
N ILE A 62 15.79 -0.85 -7.26
CA ILE A 62 14.86 -1.92 -6.87
C ILE A 62 15.69 -3.11 -6.40
N VAL A 63 15.25 -3.73 -5.31
CA VAL A 63 15.78 -5.00 -4.81
C VAL A 63 14.73 -6.06 -5.03
N GLU A 64 15.13 -7.18 -5.60
CA GLU A 64 14.29 -8.35 -5.77
C GLU A 64 14.71 -9.43 -4.77
N ILE A 65 13.76 -9.95 -4.01
CA ILE A 65 13.97 -11.04 -3.05
C ILE A 65 13.27 -12.29 -3.59
N ASN A 66 13.94 -13.44 -3.48
CA ASN A 66 13.44 -14.75 -3.91
C ASN A 66 12.98 -14.82 -5.38
N ASN A 67 13.56 -13.99 -6.25
CA ASN A 67 13.25 -13.91 -7.68
C ASN A 67 11.76 -13.69 -8.00
N ASN A 68 11.03 -12.99 -7.11
CA ASN A 68 9.59 -12.81 -7.29
C ASN A 68 8.97 -11.60 -6.59
N THR A 69 9.68 -10.97 -5.64
CA THR A 69 9.12 -9.87 -4.85
C THR A 69 10.04 -8.67 -4.92
N SER A 70 9.54 -7.60 -5.53
CA SER A 70 10.28 -6.38 -5.79
C SER A 70 9.99 -5.32 -4.73
N PHE A 71 11.04 -4.64 -4.28
CA PHE A 71 10.97 -3.56 -3.31
C PHE A 71 11.75 -2.36 -3.81
N ILE A 72 11.30 -1.15 -3.48
CA ILE A 72 12.20 0.02 -3.55
C ILE A 72 13.33 -0.23 -2.54
N ASN A 73 14.57 -0.04 -2.97
CA ASN A 73 15.74 -0.31 -2.14
C ASN A 73 15.88 0.69 -0.98
N SER A 74 15.25 0.38 0.15
CA SER A 74 15.42 1.06 1.43
C SER A 74 16.45 0.37 2.34
N PHE A 75 16.93 -0.81 1.97
CA PHE A 75 17.85 -1.61 2.78
C PHE A 75 19.21 -0.94 2.93
N GLU A 76 19.80 -1.05 4.12
CA GLU A 76 21.19 -0.66 4.33
C GLU A 76 22.13 -1.69 3.75
N GLU A 77 23.27 -1.23 3.23
CA GLU A 77 24.33 -2.10 2.74
C GLU A 77 25.51 -2.01 3.69
N VAL A 78 25.93 -3.15 4.23
CA VAL A 78 27.09 -3.27 5.12
C VAL A 78 28.01 -4.34 4.56
N ASN A 79 29.25 -3.95 4.24
CA ASN A 79 30.27 -4.82 3.64
C ASN A 79 29.79 -5.55 2.37
N GLY A 80 29.05 -4.86 1.49
CA GLY A 80 28.56 -5.44 0.23
C GLY A 80 27.32 -6.34 0.37
N ARG A 81 26.69 -6.37 1.56
CA ARG A 81 25.50 -7.18 1.82
C ARG A 81 24.33 -6.30 2.26
N LEU A 82 23.16 -6.56 1.69
CA LEU A 82 21.91 -5.91 2.11
C LEU A 82 21.45 -6.46 3.45
N LEU A 83 21.25 -5.58 4.43
CA LEU A 83 20.66 -5.90 5.71
C LEU A 83 19.13 -5.93 5.59
N ILE A 84 18.60 -7.09 5.20
CA ILE A 84 17.15 -7.30 5.02
C ILE A 84 16.41 -7.45 6.35
N GLU A 85 17.10 -7.79 7.43
CA GLU A 85 16.53 -8.09 8.75
C GLU A 85 16.15 -6.83 9.55
N ARG A 86 16.55 -5.63 9.10
CA ARG A 86 16.20 -4.40 9.80
C ARG A 86 14.71 -4.13 9.61
N PRO A 87 13.89 -4.16 10.68
CA PRO A 87 12.48 -3.84 10.57
C PRO A 87 12.33 -2.36 10.21
N LYS A 88 11.37 -2.08 9.33
CA LYS A 88 10.96 -0.71 8.97
C LYS A 88 12.11 0.22 8.55
N PRO A 89 12.90 -0.14 7.52
CA PRO A 89 13.94 0.77 7.03
C PRO A 89 13.30 2.07 6.51
N PRO A 90 13.92 3.24 6.77
CA PRO A 90 13.42 4.50 6.23
C PRO A 90 13.59 4.53 4.71
N CYS A 91 12.59 5.04 3.99
CA CYS A 91 12.65 5.15 2.55
C CYS A 91 13.67 6.21 2.12
N LYS A 92 14.72 5.80 1.40
CA LYS A 92 15.78 6.69 0.88
C LYS A 92 15.28 7.74 -0.12
N LEU A 93 14.08 7.55 -0.69
CA LEU A 93 13.45 8.50 -1.62
C LEU A 93 12.69 9.62 -0.90
N ARG A 94 12.57 9.55 0.44
CA ARG A 94 12.01 10.63 1.26
C ARG A 94 13.13 11.40 1.96
N HIS A 95 13.17 12.70 1.72
CA HIS A 95 14.14 13.60 2.35
C HIS A 95 13.46 14.91 2.75
N ARG A 96 13.66 15.34 4.01
CA ARG A 96 13.10 16.59 4.57
C ARG A 96 11.58 16.73 4.32
N GLY A 97 10.83 15.65 4.52
CA GLY A 97 9.37 15.65 4.33
C GLY A 97 8.90 15.62 2.87
N LEU A 98 9.80 15.53 1.89
CA LEU A 98 9.47 15.45 0.46
C LEU A 98 9.84 14.09 -0.12
N CYS A 99 8.99 13.54 -0.98
CA CYS A 99 9.26 12.30 -1.72
C CYS A 99 9.67 12.63 -3.16
N SER A 100 10.86 12.20 -3.58
CA SER A 100 11.40 12.48 -4.92
C SER A 100 10.59 11.84 -6.05
N ILE A 101 9.87 10.76 -5.74
CA ILE A 101 8.98 10.07 -6.69
C ILE A 101 7.50 10.26 -6.34
N TYR A 102 7.11 11.35 -5.68
CA TYR A 102 5.75 11.50 -5.16
C TYR A 102 4.66 11.19 -6.19
N THR A 103 4.79 11.69 -7.42
CA THR A 103 3.83 11.43 -8.51
C THR A 103 3.86 10.00 -9.03
N SER A 104 5.00 9.32 -8.94
CA SER A 104 5.22 7.93 -9.37
C SER A 104 5.17 6.94 -8.21
N ARG A 105 4.76 7.36 -7.01
CA ARG A 105 4.78 6.53 -5.81
C ARG A 105 3.90 5.28 -5.99
N PRO A 106 4.33 4.12 -5.49
CA PRO A 106 3.61 2.87 -5.69
C PRO A 106 2.34 2.78 -4.82
N LEU A 107 1.50 1.79 -5.10
CA LEU A 107 0.22 1.53 -4.45
C LEU A 107 0.36 1.48 -2.94
N VAL A 108 1.35 0.73 -2.42
CA VAL A 108 1.61 0.61 -0.98
C VAL A 108 1.85 1.98 -0.33
N CYS A 109 2.54 2.89 -1.01
CA CYS A 109 2.76 4.25 -0.52
C CYS A 109 1.52 5.13 -0.65
N ARG A 110 0.68 4.90 -1.67
CA ARG A 110 -0.57 5.65 -1.88
C ARG A 110 -1.64 5.29 -0.88
N MET A 111 -1.67 4.03 -0.46
CA MET A 111 -2.72 3.55 0.43
C MET A 111 -2.51 3.95 1.88
N TYR A 112 -1.28 4.18 2.35
CA TYR A 112 -1.05 4.49 3.76
C TYR A 112 -1.89 5.71 4.24
N PRO A 113 -2.62 5.63 5.36
CA PRO A 113 -2.55 4.61 6.43
C PRO A 113 -3.44 3.37 6.25
N ILE A 114 -4.12 3.22 5.13
CA ILE A 114 -4.69 1.92 4.74
C ILE A 114 -3.56 1.00 4.30
N GLY A 115 -3.65 -0.27 4.70
CA GLY A 115 -2.65 -1.27 4.37
C GLY A 115 -3.26 -2.67 4.38
N PHE A 116 -2.39 -3.66 4.44
CA PHE A 116 -2.76 -5.06 4.58
C PHE A 116 -2.10 -5.66 5.81
N ALA A 117 -2.78 -6.64 6.41
CA ALA A 117 -2.25 -7.50 7.45
C ALA A 117 -2.75 -8.93 7.22
N THR A 118 -1.89 -9.92 7.44
CA THR A 118 -2.32 -11.32 7.52
C THR A 118 -2.82 -11.62 8.94
N ILE A 119 -4.07 -12.05 9.05
CA ILE A 119 -4.73 -12.37 10.32
C ILE A 119 -5.30 -13.77 10.17
N GLN A 120 -4.87 -14.72 11.00
CA GLN A 120 -5.34 -16.12 10.94
C GLN A 120 -5.23 -16.73 9.53
N ASN A 121 -4.11 -16.47 8.83
CA ASN A 121 -3.85 -16.88 7.44
C ASN A 121 -4.76 -16.23 6.37
N GLU A 122 -5.42 -15.12 6.68
CA GLU A 122 -6.23 -14.35 5.74
C GLU A 122 -5.70 -12.92 5.59
N VAL A 123 -5.49 -12.48 4.34
CA VAL A 123 -5.10 -11.10 4.04
C VAL A 123 -6.30 -10.18 4.22
N SER A 124 -6.18 -9.23 5.13
CA SER A 124 -7.21 -8.26 5.45
C SER A 124 -6.78 -6.85 5.09
N VAL A 125 -7.73 -6.03 4.63
CA VAL A 125 -7.58 -4.58 4.56
C VAL A 125 -7.63 -4.03 5.99
N VAL A 126 -6.63 -3.23 6.35
CA VAL A 126 -6.52 -2.67 7.70
C VAL A 126 -6.27 -1.16 7.67
N LEU A 127 -6.62 -0.49 8.77
CA LEU A 127 -6.28 0.90 9.05
C LEU A 127 -5.20 0.95 10.12
N HIS A 128 -3.98 1.32 9.74
CA HIS A 128 -2.86 1.45 10.65
C HIS A 128 -3.04 2.65 11.61
N LYS A 129 -2.79 2.44 12.90
CA LYS A 129 -3.00 3.40 14.00
C LYS A 129 -1.73 4.09 14.47
N ASP A 130 -0.59 3.75 13.89
CA ASP A 130 0.66 4.52 13.97
C ASP A 130 0.59 5.85 13.18
N CYS A 131 -0.45 6.06 12.36
CA CYS A 131 -0.74 7.35 11.72
C CYS A 131 -1.67 8.29 12.52
N GLN A 132 -1.27 9.55 12.70
CA GLN A 132 -2.03 10.61 13.39
C GLN A 132 -3.40 10.85 12.76
N PHE A 133 -3.49 10.86 11.42
CA PHE A 133 -4.76 10.95 10.71
C PHE A 133 -5.71 9.83 11.12
N ALA A 134 -5.22 8.58 11.13
CA ALA A 134 -6.03 7.42 11.50
C ALA A 134 -6.48 7.43 12.98
N ARG A 135 -5.66 8.00 13.88
CA ARG A 135 -6.03 8.22 15.30
C ARG A 135 -7.04 9.34 15.50
N GLY A 136 -7.01 10.35 14.61
CA GLY A 136 -7.93 11.49 14.62
C GLY A 136 -9.36 11.13 14.21
N LEU A 137 -9.54 10.13 13.33
CA LEU A 137 -10.85 9.70 12.84
C LEU A 137 -11.76 9.19 13.98
N LYS A 138 -12.92 9.84 14.18
CA LYS A 138 -13.91 9.47 15.21
C LYS A 138 -15.35 9.56 14.70
N GLY A 139 -16.25 8.80 15.34
CA GLY A 139 -17.69 8.83 15.07
C GLY A 139 -18.04 8.71 13.58
N ARG A 140 -18.95 9.57 13.12
CA ARG A 140 -19.45 9.59 11.74
C ARG A 140 -18.37 9.82 10.68
N GLU A 141 -17.35 10.60 10.98
CA GLU A 141 -16.23 10.85 10.05
C GLU A 141 -15.48 9.55 9.74
N LYS A 142 -15.18 8.78 10.80
CA LYS A 142 -14.53 7.47 10.67
C LYS A 142 -15.37 6.51 9.85
N GLU A 143 -16.67 6.41 10.14
CA GLU A 143 -17.58 5.55 9.39
C GLU A 143 -17.61 5.90 7.89
N LEU A 144 -17.72 7.19 7.57
CA LEU A 144 -17.69 7.66 6.18
C LEU A 144 -16.35 7.38 5.49
N PHE A 145 -15.23 7.54 6.20
CA PHE A 145 -13.92 7.19 5.69
C PHE A 145 -13.81 5.68 5.37
N LEU A 146 -14.18 4.80 6.31
CA LEU A 146 -14.14 3.35 6.11
C LEU A 146 -15.06 2.90 4.97
N LEU A 147 -16.24 3.50 4.82
CA LEU A 147 -17.14 3.23 3.70
C LEU A 147 -16.57 3.67 2.34
N LYS A 148 -15.73 4.73 2.31
CA LYS A 148 -15.02 5.13 1.09
C LYS A 148 -13.89 4.15 0.78
N VAL A 149 -13.14 3.71 1.78
CA VAL A 149 -12.09 2.68 1.63
C VAL A 149 -12.67 1.40 1.03
N LEU A 150 -13.76 0.88 1.61
CA LEU A 150 -14.43 -0.31 1.09
C LEU A 150 -14.85 -0.14 -0.36
N ARG A 151 -15.46 1.01 -0.71
CA ARG A 151 -15.85 1.32 -2.09
C ARG A 151 -14.66 1.38 -3.04
N THR A 152 -13.53 1.96 -2.63
CA THR A 152 -12.30 1.97 -3.45
C THR A 152 -11.90 0.55 -3.87
N PHE A 153 -11.91 -0.40 -2.93
CA PHE A 153 -11.60 -1.79 -3.23
C PHE A 153 -12.74 -2.48 -4.01
N GLU A 154 -14.01 -2.28 -3.68
CA GLU A 154 -15.16 -2.89 -4.40
C GLU A 154 -15.22 -2.48 -5.87
N TYR A 155 -14.80 -1.26 -6.22
CA TYR A 155 -14.72 -0.78 -7.61
C TYR A 155 -13.38 -1.07 -8.29
N THR A 156 -12.42 -1.69 -7.58
CA THR A 156 -11.17 -2.16 -8.17
C THR A 156 -11.41 -3.49 -8.90
N SER A 157 -10.74 -3.69 -10.03
CA SER A 157 -10.93 -4.93 -10.80
C SER A 157 -10.53 -6.16 -9.96
N PRO A 158 -11.33 -7.24 -9.95
CA PRO A 158 -10.99 -8.45 -9.20
C PRO A 158 -9.62 -9.03 -9.58
N LYS A 159 -9.23 -8.89 -10.85
CA LYS A 159 -7.90 -9.30 -11.34
C LYS A 159 -6.77 -8.54 -10.66
N LEU A 160 -6.91 -7.22 -10.50
CA LEU A 160 -5.92 -6.42 -9.78
C LEU A 160 -5.91 -6.75 -8.29
N LEU A 161 -7.08 -6.94 -7.67
CA LEU A 161 -7.17 -7.33 -6.26
C LEU A 161 -6.51 -8.69 -5.98
N MET A 162 -6.68 -9.68 -6.87
CA MET A 162 -5.97 -10.95 -6.78
C MET A 162 -4.46 -10.75 -6.89
N ASN A 163 -4.00 -9.94 -7.84
CA ASN A 163 -2.57 -9.63 -7.99
C ASN A 163 -1.97 -8.95 -6.74
N ILE A 164 -2.73 -8.03 -6.13
CA ILE A 164 -2.36 -7.39 -4.86
C ILE A 164 -2.28 -8.42 -3.74
N MET A 165 -3.29 -9.28 -3.60
CA MET A 165 -3.34 -10.32 -2.57
C MET A 165 -2.16 -11.29 -2.69
N ASP A 166 -1.86 -11.76 -3.90
CA ASP A 166 -0.75 -12.68 -4.18
C ASP A 166 0.61 -12.01 -3.92
N THR A 167 0.77 -10.74 -4.33
CA THR A 167 2.01 -9.98 -4.09
C THR A 167 2.21 -9.76 -2.59
N TYR A 168 1.19 -9.30 -1.88
CA TYR A 168 1.28 -9.07 -0.44
C TYR A 168 1.54 -10.37 0.34
N GLY A 169 0.91 -11.49 -0.04
CA GLY A 169 1.16 -12.78 0.60
C GLY A 169 2.63 -13.22 0.52
N LYS A 170 3.32 -12.93 -0.59
CA LYS A 170 4.77 -13.18 -0.72
C LYS A 170 5.58 -12.22 0.16
N VAL A 171 5.20 -10.95 0.20
CA VAL A 171 5.84 -9.93 1.05
C VAL A 171 5.74 -10.31 2.52
N ASP A 172 4.55 -10.72 2.98
CA ASP A 172 4.29 -11.13 4.35
C ASP A 172 5.13 -12.36 4.75
N ALA A 173 5.26 -13.34 3.84
CA ALA A 173 6.12 -14.50 4.06
C ALA A 173 7.61 -14.16 4.21
N ILE A 174 8.08 -13.09 3.53
CA ILE A 174 9.45 -12.58 3.66
C ILE A 174 9.61 -11.72 4.92
N SER A 175 8.54 -11.00 5.31
CA SER A 175 8.57 -9.94 6.32
C SER A 175 8.09 -10.39 7.70
N ALA A 176 8.01 -11.70 7.95
CA ALA A 176 7.64 -12.29 9.22
C ALA A 176 8.74 -12.06 10.29
N PHE A 177 8.94 -10.79 10.67
CA PHE A 177 9.88 -10.40 11.71
C PHE A 177 9.19 -10.39 13.08
N PRO A 178 9.83 -10.93 14.12
CA PRO A 178 9.21 -11.18 15.42
C PRO A 178 8.98 -9.92 16.28
N ASP A 179 9.49 -8.76 15.90
CA ASP A 179 9.45 -7.56 16.75
C ASP A 179 8.47 -6.49 16.25
N GLY A 180 7.36 -6.38 16.99
CA GLY A 180 6.45 -5.24 16.99
C GLY A 180 5.29 -5.35 16.02
N SER A 181 4.13 -5.81 16.50
CA SER A 181 2.89 -5.74 15.73
C SER A 181 2.56 -4.29 15.42
N ASN A 182 2.44 -3.94 14.13
CA ASN A 182 1.76 -2.71 13.75
C ASN A 182 0.39 -2.67 14.45
N ILE A 183 0.08 -1.58 15.14
CA ILE A 183 -1.25 -1.41 15.72
C ILE A 183 -2.17 -1.04 14.58
N PHE A 184 -3.19 -1.86 14.32
CA PHE A 184 -4.14 -1.60 13.25
C PHE A 184 -5.56 -1.99 13.66
N GLU A 185 -6.53 -1.49 12.90
CA GLU A 185 -7.94 -1.89 12.98
C GLU A 185 -8.30 -2.63 11.69
N VAL A 186 -8.93 -3.80 11.82
CA VAL A 186 -9.39 -4.60 10.68
C VAL A 186 -10.62 -3.95 10.07
N ILE A 187 -10.62 -3.80 8.74
CA ILE A 187 -11.73 -3.22 7.99
C ILE A 187 -12.56 -4.34 7.34
N ALA A 188 -11.92 -5.16 6.52
CA ALA A 188 -12.55 -6.30 5.86
C ALA A 188 -11.51 -7.29 5.32
N PRO A 189 -11.83 -8.58 5.22
CA PRO A 189 -11.02 -9.53 4.46
C PRO A 189 -10.92 -9.13 2.99
N LEU A 190 -9.73 -9.19 2.40
CA LEU A 190 -9.53 -8.82 0.99
C LEU A 190 -10.26 -9.77 0.04
N ARG A 191 -10.34 -11.07 0.39
CA ARG A 191 -11.06 -12.08 -0.40
C ARG A 191 -12.56 -11.74 -0.54
N ALA A 192 -13.18 -11.24 0.53
CA ALA A 192 -14.58 -10.79 0.52
C ALA A 192 -14.83 -9.56 -0.37
N LEU A 193 -13.78 -8.83 -0.75
CA LEU A 193 -13.82 -7.71 -1.70
C LEU A 193 -13.57 -8.18 -3.15
N ILE A 194 -12.80 -9.26 -3.34
CA ILE A 194 -12.59 -9.91 -4.63
C ILE A 194 -13.88 -10.59 -5.11
N ASN A 195 -14.55 -11.33 -4.23
CA ASN A 195 -15.77 -12.06 -4.53
C ASN A 195 -16.88 -11.68 -3.53
N PRO A 196 -17.74 -10.71 -3.84
CA PRO A 196 -18.81 -10.27 -2.93
C PRO A 196 -19.81 -11.39 -2.58
N ASN A 197 -19.88 -12.47 -3.37
CA ASN A 197 -20.76 -13.60 -3.10
C ASN A 197 -20.26 -14.52 -1.96
N GLU A 198 -19.01 -14.35 -1.53
CA GLU A 198 -18.41 -15.08 -0.40
C GLU A 198 -18.64 -14.39 0.97
N ARG A 199 -19.43 -13.30 1.02
CA ARG A 199 -19.80 -12.60 2.28
C ARG A 199 -20.89 -13.32 3.10
N ARG A 200 -21.05 -14.64 2.95
CA ARG A 200 -22.12 -15.43 3.58
C ARG A 200 -21.61 -16.32 4.70
#